data_AF-A0A942KAB4-F1
#
_entry.id   AF-A0A942KAB4-F1
#
_cell.length_a   1.000
_cell.length_b   1.000
_cell.length_c   1.000
_cell.angle_alpha   90.00
_cell.angle_beta   90.00
_cell.angle_gamma   90.00
#
_symmetry.space_group_name_H-M   'P 1'
#
loop_
_entity.id
_entity.type
_entity.pdbx_description
1 polymer ?
#
loop_
_entity_poly.entity_id
_entity_poly.type
_entity_poly.pdbx_seq_one_letter_code
_entity_poly.pdbx_strand_id
1 'polypeptide(L)' 'MTLRLRPTIRLRPTIPLFPLPETVIFPGMTIPLYIFEERYKQMVKDCLNNQPRLVIV' A
#
# COMPACT_ATOMS: atom_id res chain seq x y z
N MET A 1 42.28 10.92 8.48
CA MET A 1 41.55 9.65 8.65
C MET A 1 40.07 9.92 8.41
N THR A 2 39.62 9.75 7.16
CA THR A 2 38.32 10.20 6.67
C THR A 2 37.20 9.25 7.11
N LEU A 3 36.26 9.73 7.94
CA LEU A 3 35.06 9.01 8.31
C LEU A 3 34.14 8.90 7.08
N ARG A 4 34.10 7.71 6.47
CA ARG A 4 33.16 7.39 5.39
C ARG A 4 31.77 7.20 6.01
N LEU A 5 30.89 8.18 5.82
CA LEU A 5 29.47 8.06 6.17
C LEU A 5 28.90 6.83 5.44
N ARG A 6 28.35 5.88 6.20
CA ARG A 6 27.64 4.73 5.63
C ARG A 6 26.38 5.26 4.94
N PRO A 7 26.04 4.82 3.71
CA PRO A 7 24.80 5.24 3.09
C PRO A 7 23.64 4.84 4.00
N THR A 8 22.83 5.83 4.40
CA THR A 8 21.60 5.61 5.17
C THR A 8 20.73 4.64 4.38
N ILE A 9 20.51 3.44 4.91
CA ILE A 9 19.56 2.48 4.35
C ILE A 9 18.20 3.15 4.37
N ARG A 10 17.68 3.55 3.20
CA ARG A 10 16.28 3.98 3.08
C ARG A 10 15.43 2.72 3.15
N LEU A 11 14.77 2.49 4.28
CA LEU A 11 13.74 1.48 4.40
C LEU A 11 12.64 1.79 3.37
N ARG A 12 12.23 0.78 2.61
CA ARG A 12 11.14 0.94 1.63
C ARG A 12 9.85 1.25 2.42
N PRO A 13 9.00 2.16 1.93
CA PRO A 13 7.72 2.42 2.58
C PRO A 13 6.88 1.14 2.58
N THR A 14 6.30 0.81 3.75
CA THR A 14 5.33 -0.28 3.88
C THR A 14 4.06 0.11 3.12
N ILE A 15 3.60 -0.75 2.21
CA ILE A 15 2.39 -0.53 1.43
C ILE A 15 1.33 -1.52 1.91
N PRO A 16 0.11 -1.06 2.22
CA PRO A 16 -0.98 -1.94 2.64
C PRO A 16 -1.43 -2.86 1.50
N LEU A 17 -1.74 -4.09 1.89
CA LEU A 17 -2.18 -5.16 1.00
C LEU A 17 -3.64 -5.49 1.28
N PHE A 18 -4.46 -5.40 0.23
CA PHE A 18 -5.88 -5.67 0.27
C PHE A 18 -6.18 -6.94 -0.54
N PRO A 19 -6.70 -8.00 0.10
CA PRO A 19 -6.92 -9.27 -0.59
C PRO A 19 -8.22 -9.24 -1.41
N LEU A 20 -8.14 -9.74 -2.65
CA LEU A 20 -9.27 -10.03 -3.51
C LEU A 20 -9.18 -11.48 -4.00
N PRO A 21 -9.79 -12.45 -3.30
CA PRO A 21 -9.53 -13.87 -3.52
C PRO A 21 -9.84 -14.40 -4.93
N GLU A 22 -10.70 -13.72 -5.69
CA GLU A 22 -11.16 -14.17 -7.01
C GLU A 22 -11.04 -13.07 -8.08
N THR A 23 -10.17 -12.07 -7.88
CA THR A 23 -10.06 -10.94 -8.82
C THR A 23 -8.62 -10.65 -9.18
N VAL A 24 -8.36 -10.59 -10.49
CA VAL A 24 -7.10 -10.09 -11.04
C VAL A 24 -7.31 -8.68 -11.60
N ILE A 25 -6.41 -7.77 -11.26
CA ILE A 25 -6.46 -6.37 -11.70
C ILE A 25 -5.19 -6.07 -12.48
N PHE A 26 -5.36 -5.54 -13.69
CA PHE A 26 -4.27 -5.04 -14.50
C PHE A 26 -4.14 -3.51 -14.37
N PRO A 27 -2.93 -2.96 -14.59
CA PRO A 27 -2.73 -1.51 -14.61
C PRO A 27 -3.70 -0.79 -15.56
N GLY A 28 -4.30 0.30 -15.10
CA GLY A 28 -5.26 1.10 -15.88
C GLY A 28 -6.72 0.62 -15.78
N MET A 29 -6.98 -0.54 -15.16
CA MET A 29 -8.35 -0.97 -14.88
C MET A 29 -8.95 -0.16 -13.72
N THR A 30 -10.24 0.16 -13.83
CA THR A 30 -11.03 0.71 -12.73
C THR A 30 -12.07 -0.33 -12.34
N ILE A 31 -12.09 -0.72 -11.07
CA ILE A 31 -13.08 -1.63 -10.51
C ILE A 31 -13.78 -1.00 -9.30
N PRO A 32 -15.09 -1.23 -9.10
CA PRO A 32 -15.74 -0.84 -7.86
C PRO A 32 -15.30 -1.78 -6.72
N LEU A 33 -14.78 -1.21 -5.64
CA LEU A 33 -14.43 -1.96 -4.43
C LEU A 33 -15.52 -1.78 -3.36
N TYR A 34 -16.16 -2.88 -2.98
CA TYR A 34 -17.09 -2.88 -1.85
C TYR A 34 -16.35 -3.29 -0.57
N ILE A 35 -16.10 -2.31 0.30
CA ILE A 35 -15.27 -2.49 1.50
C ILE A 35 -16.17 -2.42 2.73
N PHE A 36 -16.58 -3.59 3.24
CA PHE A 36 -17.54 -3.68 4.33
C PHE A 36 -16.90 -4.00 5.68
N GLU A 37 -15.79 -4.75 5.73
CA GLU A 37 -15.13 -5.06 7.00
C GLU A 37 -14.41 -3.83 7.58
N GLU A 38 -14.62 -3.56 8.87
CA GLU A 38 -14.08 -2.37 9.54
C GLU A 38 -12.54 -2.26 9.46
N ARG A 39 -11.82 -3.39 9.57
CA ARG A 39 -10.35 -3.40 9.44
C ARG A 39 -9.87 -2.85 8.10
N TYR A 40 -10.63 -3.10 7.04
CA TYR A 40 -10.30 -2.62 5.70
C TYR A 40 -10.72 -1.18 5.47
N LYS A 41 -11.85 -0.75 6.05
CA LYS A 41 -12.23 0.67 6.05
C LYS A 41 -11.15 1.52 6.72
N GLN A 42 -10.63 1.06 7.86
CA GLN A 42 -9.53 1.73 8.55
C GLN A 42 -8.27 1.78 7.67
N MET A 43 -7.89 0.65 7.05
CA MET A 43 -6.75 0.60 6.13
C MET A 43 -6.86 1.61 4.99
N VAL A 44 -8.03 1.70 4.34
CA VAL A 44 -8.27 2.66 3.25
C VAL A 44 -8.19 4.10 3.75
N LYS A 45 -8.78 4.39 4.92
CA LYS A 45 -8.70 5.70 5.54
C LYS A 45 -7.25 6.11 5.80
N ASP A 46 -6.43 5.19 6.30
CA ASP A 46 -5.00 5.43 6.57
C ASP A 46 -4.21 5.67 5.26
N CYS A 47 -4.57 4.99 4.18
CA CYS A 47 -4.00 5.25 2.85
C CYS A 47 -4.35 6.65 2.36
N LEU A 48 -5.63 7.01 2.39
CA LEU A 48 -6.12 8.29 1.89
C LEU A 48 -5.50 9.48 2.65
N ASN A 49 -5.23 9.32 3.95
CA ASN A 49 -4.62 10.35 4.78
C ASN A 49 -3.11 10.52 4.58
N ASN A 50 -2.40 9.49 4.08
CA ASN A 50 -0.93 9.51 3.97
C ASN A 50 -0.46 9.45 2.51
N GLN A 51 -0.70 8.31 1.85
CA GLN A 51 -0.38 8.07 0.45
C GLN A 51 -1.46 7.14 -0.13
N PRO A 52 -2.19 7.57 -1.17
CA PRO A 52 -3.30 6.80 -1.74
C PRO A 52 -2.76 5.67 -2.63
N ARG A 53 -2.13 4.67 -2.01
CA ARG A 53 -1.57 3.48 -2.65
C ARG A 53 -2.01 2.25 -1.88
N LEU A 54 -2.58 1.30 -2.61
CA LEU A 54 -3.01 0.00 -2.12
C LEU A 54 -2.45 -1.04 -3.07
N VAL A 55 -1.89 -2.12 -2.52
CA VAL A 55 -1.56 -3.31 -3.31
C VAL A 55 -2.73 -4.27 -3.21
N ILE A 56 -3.12 -4.84 -4.34
CA ILE A 56 -4.17 -5.85 -4.40
C ILE A 56 -3.49 -7.18 -4.73
N VAL A 57 -3.87 -8.23 -4.00
CA VAL A 57 -3.40 -9.61 -4.21
C VAL A 57 -4.56 -10.58 -4.30
#